data_AF-A0A1V5I8I4-F1
#
_entry.id   AF-A0A1V5I8I4-F1
#
_cell.length_a   1.000
_cell.length_b   1.000
_cell.length_c   1.000
_cell.angle_alpha   90.00
_cell.angle_beta   90.00
_cell.angle_gamma   90.00
#
_symmetry.space_group_name_H-M   'P 1'
#
loop_
_entity.id
_entity.type
_entity.pdbx_description
1 polymer ?
#
loop_
_entity_poly.entity_id
_entity_poly.type
_entity_poly.pdbx_seq_one_letter_code
_entity_poly.pdbx_strand_id
1 'polypeptide(L)'
;MGPKITVDSATLMNKGLELIEAHYLFGVPYEHITVVLDPKSTVHSMARFTDGAVLAHLGVPDMRTPIGWALAYPERPPLPQVRRLDVFATAIAFERPDTRTFRCLALAESAGTQAMLAERTAAARGDGPKTVAAPVVLNAANEVAVAAFLDRRLSFLGIPEVVEASLGQLGDARLASLDDVYAADAEARAVAAEAVAARD
;
A
#
# COMPACT_ATOMS: atom_id res chain seq x y z
N MET A 1 -0.40 17.31 -0.73
CA MET A 1 -0.82 15.99 -1.23
C MET A 1 -2.24 16.10 -1.76
N GLY A 2 -2.65 15.29 -2.74
CA GLY A 2 -4.01 15.32 -3.31
C GLY A 2 -5.06 14.67 -2.39
N PRO A 3 -6.36 14.86 -2.67
CA PRO A 3 -7.44 14.41 -1.78
C PRO A 3 -7.47 12.88 -1.57
N LYS A 4 -7.25 12.09 -2.63
CA LYS A 4 -7.26 10.60 -2.55
C LYS A 4 -6.20 10.08 -1.58
N ILE A 5 -4.94 10.50 -1.76
CA ILE A 5 -3.83 10.07 -0.89
C ILE A 5 -4.01 10.57 0.56
N THR A 6 -4.66 11.72 0.77
CA THR A 6 -5.00 12.20 2.12
C THR A 6 -6.01 11.27 2.81
N VAL A 7 -7.03 10.80 2.10
CA VAL A 7 -7.98 9.82 2.65
C VAL A 7 -7.31 8.46 2.88
N ASP A 8 -6.51 7.98 1.92
CA ASP A 8 -5.75 6.74 2.06
C ASP A 8 -4.77 6.77 3.25
N SER A 9 -4.17 7.93 3.52
CA SER A 9 -3.30 8.11 4.69
C SER A 9 -4.11 8.04 5.99
N ALA A 10 -5.32 8.61 6.00
CA ALA A 10 -6.21 8.58 7.16
C ALA A 10 -6.75 7.17 7.46
N THR A 11 -6.97 6.33 6.43
CA THR A 11 -7.43 4.94 6.59
C THR A 11 -6.30 3.93 6.77
N LEU A 12 -5.04 4.37 6.64
CA LEU A 12 -3.85 3.53 6.47
C LEU A 12 -3.85 2.65 5.21
N MET A 13 -4.79 2.86 4.26
CA MET A 13 -4.73 2.18 2.96
C MET A 13 -3.47 2.56 2.19
N ASN A 14 -3.00 3.81 2.28
CA ASN A 14 -1.76 4.23 1.60
C ASN A 14 -0.59 3.34 2.03
N LYS A 15 -0.49 3.08 3.34
CA LYS A 15 0.55 2.21 3.88
C LYS A 15 0.34 0.74 3.49
N GLY A 16 -0.91 0.30 3.35
CA GLY A 16 -1.24 -1.02 2.83
C GLY A 16 -0.80 -1.23 1.38
N LEU A 17 -1.02 -0.24 0.52
CA LEU A 17 -0.56 -0.25 -0.88
C LEU A 17 0.96 -0.23 -0.97
N GLU A 18 1.62 0.62 -0.18
CA GLU A 18 3.09 0.68 -0.10
C GLU A 18 3.72 -0.63 0.42
N LEU A 19 3.00 -1.37 1.27
CA LEU A 19 3.43 -2.69 1.76
C LEU A 19 3.42 -3.73 0.62
N ILE A 20 2.37 -3.74 -0.21
CA ILE A 20 2.30 -4.58 -1.41
C ILE A 20 3.38 -4.16 -2.42
N GLU A 21 3.58 -2.86 -2.63
CA GLU A 21 4.64 -2.34 -3.49
C GLU A 21 6.04 -2.77 -3.02
N ALA A 22 6.32 -2.67 -1.72
CA ALA A 22 7.60 -3.09 -1.16
C ALA A 22 7.88 -4.58 -1.38
N HIS A 23 6.86 -5.44 -1.28
CA HIS A 23 6.98 -6.86 -1.60
C HIS A 23 7.45 -7.06 -3.04
N TYR A 24 6.76 -6.46 -4.01
CA TYR A 24 7.08 -6.62 -5.42
C TYR A 24 8.39 -5.95 -5.83
N LEU A 25 8.68 -4.75 -5.29
CA LEU A 25 9.87 -3.97 -5.67
C LEU A 25 11.17 -4.59 -5.12
N PHE A 26 11.13 -5.15 -3.92
CA PHE A 26 12.32 -5.67 -3.24
C PHE A 26 12.37 -7.19 -3.12
N GLY A 27 11.32 -7.92 -3.53
CA GLY A 27 11.24 -9.37 -3.42
C GLY A 27 11.22 -9.86 -1.96
N VAL A 28 10.75 -9.03 -1.03
CA VAL A 28 10.73 -9.32 0.41
C VAL A 28 9.38 -9.94 0.77
N PRO A 29 9.32 -11.13 1.38
CA PRO A 29 8.06 -11.76 1.73
C PRO A 29 7.34 -10.99 2.85
N TYR A 30 6.01 -11.05 2.90
CA TYR A 30 5.18 -10.24 3.79
C TYR A 30 5.55 -10.41 5.27
N GLU A 31 5.93 -11.61 5.70
CA GLU A 31 6.40 -11.90 7.06
C GLU A 31 7.66 -11.11 7.47
N HIS A 32 8.40 -10.56 6.51
CA HIS A 32 9.59 -9.75 6.72
C HIS A 32 9.33 -8.24 6.55
N ILE A 33 8.09 -7.83 6.28
CA ILE A 33 7.69 -6.42 6.17
C ILE A 33 6.95 -6.04 7.45
N THR A 34 7.48 -5.07 8.20
CA THR A 34 6.85 -4.55 9.42
C THR A 34 6.40 -3.11 9.23
N VAL A 35 5.12 -2.85 9.43
CA VAL A 35 4.58 -1.49 9.46
C VAL A 35 4.77 -0.87 10.84
N VAL A 36 5.36 0.32 10.86
CA VAL A 36 5.53 1.14 12.06
C VAL A 36 4.96 2.55 11.80
N LEU A 37 4.40 3.16 12.83
CA LEU A 37 3.97 4.55 12.79
C LEU A 37 5.10 5.45 13.30
N ASP A 38 5.51 6.43 12.48
CA ASP A 38 6.33 7.58 12.89
C ASP A 38 5.47 8.85 12.70
N PRO A 39 4.84 9.38 13.77
CA PRO A 39 4.01 10.58 13.69
C PRO A 39 4.77 11.84 13.23
N LYS A 40 6.11 11.84 13.30
CA LYS A 40 6.95 12.96 12.85
C LYS A 40 7.41 12.81 11.42
N SER A 41 7.23 11.63 10.81
CA SER A 41 7.63 11.31 9.43
C SER A 41 9.08 11.72 9.13
N THR A 42 9.97 11.51 10.11
CA THR A 42 11.40 11.83 9.99
C THR A 42 12.19 10.63 9.51
N VAL A 43 11.78 9.42 9.93
CA VAL A 43 12.30 8.16 9.41
C VAL A 43 11.39 7.71 8.27
N HIS A 44 11.90 7.73 7.03
CA HIS A 44 11.11 7.42 5.84
C HIS A 44 10.91 5.92 5.63
N SER A 45 11.92 5.12 5.96
CA SER A 45 11.84 3.65 6.06
C SER A 45 13.13 3.11 6.67
N MET A 46 13.16 1.81 6.94
CA MET A 46 14.28 1.09 7.55
C MET A 46 14.49 -0.27 6.91
N ALA A 47 15.74 -0.73 6.85
CA ALA A 47 16.11 -2.06 6.40
C ALA A 47 16.90 -2.78 7.50
N ARG A 48 16.47 -3.99 7.86
CA ARG A 48 17.16 -4.88 8.80
C ARG A 48 18.01 -5.87 8.03
N PHE A 49 19.27 -6.03 8.43
CA PHE A 49 20.23 -6.94 7.81
C PHE A 49 20.43 -8.21 8.65
N THR A 50 21.08 -9.22 8.07
CA THR A 50 21.26 -10.56 8.67
C THR A 50 22.14 -10.56 9.93
N ASP A 51 22.95 -9.52 10.12
CA ASP A 51 23.74 -9.27 11.33
C ASP A 51 22.92 -8.62 12.47
N GLY A 52 21.65 -8.30 12.21
CA GLY A 52 20.74 -7.63 13.14
C GLY A 52 20.81 -6.10 13.09
N ALA A 53 21.71 -5.51 12.31
CA ALA A 53 21.80 -4.07 12.14
C ALA A 53 20.57 -3.52 11.39
N VAL A 54 20.19 -2.29 11.73
CA VAL A 54 19.11 -1.56 11.04
C VAL A 54 19.69 -0.29 10.44
N LEU A 55 19.53 -0.12 9.13
CA LEU A 55 19.80 1.14 8.45
C LEU A 55 18.49 1.88 8.25
N ALA A 56 18.45 3.15 8.66
CA ALA A 56 17.29 4.02 8.55
C ALA A 56 17.60 5.19 7.61
N HIS A 57 16.65 5.52 6.73
CA HIS A 57 16.75 6.73 5.91
C HIS A 57 16.01 7.87 6.61
N LEU A 58 16.78 8.84 7.12
CA LEU A 58 16.25 10.02 7.82
C LEU A 58 16.27 11.24 6.89
N GLY A 59 15.24 12.07 6.96
CA GLY A 59 15.18 13.32 6.23
C GLY A 59 13.94 14.13 6.54
N VAL A 60 13.90 15.38 6.09
CA VAL A 60 12.66 16.16 6.11
C VAL A 60 11.65 15.56 5.11
N PRO A 61 10.33 15.65 5.37
CA PRO A 61 9.30 15.14 4.46
C PRO A 61 9.19 16.01 3.21
N ASP A 62 10.10 15.80 2.26
CA ASP A 62 10.26 16.57 1.03
C ASP A 62 10.57 15.66 -0.16
N MET A 63 9.62 15.57 -1.09
CA MET A 63 9.70 14.69 -2.27
C MET A 63 10.86 14.98 -3.21
N ARG A 64 11.48 16.16 -3.13
CA ARG A 64 12.68 16.48 -3.93
C ARG A 64 13.85 15.56 -3.58
N THR A 65 13.91 15.07 -2.34
CA THR A 65 14.94 14.12 -1.90
C THR A 65 14.83 12.76 -2.62
N PRO A 66 13.71 12.00 -2.51
CA PRO A 66 13.57 10.73 -3.21
C PRO A 66 13.57 10.88 -4.74
N ILE A 67 12.94 11.93 -5.29
CA ILE A 67 12.94 12.17 -6.76
C ILE A 67 14.36 12.44 -7.26
N GLY A 68 15.10 13.33 -6.59
CA GLY A 68 16.48 13.64 -6.97
C GLY A 68 17.41 12.43 -6.86
N TRP A 69 17.22 11.60 -5.84
CA TRP A 69 17.97 10.34 -5.71
C TRP A 69 17.66 9.35 -6.82
N ALA A 70 16.38 9.14 -7.16
CA ALA A 70 15.99 8.22 -8.24
C ALA A 70 16.54 8.64 -9.62
N LEU A 71 16.58 9.95 -9.91
CA LEU A 71 17.09 10.49 -11.17
C LEU A 71 18.61 10.45 -11.31
N ALA A 72 19.32 10.50 -10.19
CA ALA A 72 20.78 10.64 -10.16
C ALA A 72 21.48 9.42 -9.56
N TYR A 73 20.78 8.31 -9.32
CA TYR A 73 21.39 7.13 -8.72
C TYR A 73 22.49 6.54 -9.63
N PRO A 74 23.68 6.18 -9.09
CA PRO A 74 24.05 6.12 -7.68
C PRO A 74 24.64 7.41 -7.09
N GLU A 75 24.82 8.46 -7.89
CA GLU A 75 25.31 9.77 -7.45
C GLU A 75 24.34 10.47 -6.47
N ARG A 76 24.87 11.43 -5.71
CA ARG A 76 24.12 12.23 -4.73
C ARG A 76 24.34 13.73 -4.98
N PRO A 77 23.66 14.32 -5.97
CA PRO A 77 23.83 15.73 -6.29
C PRO A 77 23.30 16.62 -5.14
N PRO A 78 23.83 17.85 -5.00
CA PRO A 78 23.30 18.80 -4.03
C PRO A 78 21.86 19.21 -4.38
N LEU A 79 20.98 19.22 -3.37
CA LEU A 79 19.59 19.70 -3.48
C LEU A 79 19.42 20.95 -2.60
N PRO A 80 19.84 22.14 -3.06
CA PRO A 80 19.90 23.34 -2.21
C PRO A 80 18.53 23.84 -1.73
N GLN A 81 17.43 23.43 -2.38
CA GLN A 81 16.08 23.80 -2.00
C GLN A 81 15.50 22.90 -0.89
N VAL A 82 16.16 21.78 -0.56
CA VAL A 82 15.76 20.87 0.51
C VAL A 82 16.39 21.32 1.82
N ARG A 83 15.58 21.53 2.86
CA ARG A 83 16.08 21.86 4.20
C ARG A 83 16.85 20.68 4.78
N ARG A 84 17.99 20.95 5.41
CA ARG A 84 18.74 19.91 6.16
C ARG A 84 17.99 19.52 7.42
N LEU A 85 17.96 18.23 7.73
CA LEU A 85 17.45 17.73 9.01
C LEU A 85 18.35 18.21 10.15
N ASP A 86 17.75 18.78 11.20
CA ASP A 86 18.46 19.08 12.45
C ASP A 86 18.35 17.88 13.38
N VAL A 87 19.42 17.10 13.47
CA VAL A 87 19.45 15.87 14.27
C VAL A 87 19.35 16.13 15.76
N PHE A 88 19.77 17.30 16.26
CA PHE A 88 19.71 17.63 17.69
C PHE A 88 18.29 18.05 18.11
N ALA A 89 17.50 18.57 17.17
CA ALA A 89 16.09 18.91 17.37
C ALA A 89 15.13 17.76 17.01
N THR A 90 15.65 16.63 16.53
CA THR A 90 14.84 15.50 16.06
C THR A 90 14.56 14.51 17.21
N ALA A 91 13.30 14.14 17.36
CA ALA A 91 12.88 13.02 18.21
C ALA A 91 12.30 11.90 17.34
N ILE A 92 12.74 10.68 17.59
CA ILE A 92 12.27 9.48 16.88
C ILE A 92 11.48 8.63 17.86
N ALA A 93 10.23 8.34 17.52
CA ALA A 93 9.36 7.46 18.27
C ALA A 93 8.59 6.58 17.29
N PHE A 94 8.40 5.32 17.65
CA PHE A 94 7.67 4.36 16.83
C PHE A 94 6.53 3.74 17.61
N GLU A 95 5.39 3.57 16.93
CA GLU A 95 4.21 2.92 17.46
C GLU A 95 3.74 1.80 16.53
N ARG A 96 2.99 0.84 17.07
CA ARG A 96 2.34 -0.20 16.26
C ARG A 96 1.01 0.34 15.74
N PRO A 97 0.65 0.11 14.47
CA PRO A 97 -0.68 0.45 13.98
C PRO A 97 -1.75 -0.42 14.65
N ASP A 98 -2.90 0.16 15.00
CA ASP A 98 -4.07 -0.59 15.45
C ASP A 98 -4.87 -1.09 14.25
N THR A 99 -4.56 -2.29 13.79
CA THR A 99 -5.20 -2.91 12.61
C THR A 99 -6.67 -3.28 12.82
N ARG A 100 -7.17 -3.27 14.06
CA ARG A 100 -8.61 -3.44 14.34
C ARG A 100 -9.38 -2.16 13.99
N THR A 101 -8.79 -1.01 14.30
CA THR A 101 -9.36 0.30 13.97
C THR A 101 -9.12 0.64 12.50
N PHE A 102 -7.89 0.49 12.02
CA PHE A 102 -7.48 0.78 10.65
C PHE A 102 -7.51 -0.48 9.78
N ARG A 103 -8.72 -0.97 9.53
CA ARG A 103 -8.97 -2.24 8.82
C ARG A 103 -8.37 -2.31 7.41
N CYS A 104 -8.25 -1.19 6.71
CA CYS A 104 -7.66 -1.14 5.36
C CYS A 104 -6.24 -1.70 5.32
N LEU A 105 -5.44 -1.49 6.38
CA LEU A 105 -4.09 -2.03 6.46
C LEU A 105 -4.10 -3.57 6.51
N ALA A 106 -4.99 -4.15 7.32
CA ALA A 106 -5.14 -5.60 7.42
C ALA A 106 -5.68 -6.22 6.10
N LEU A 107 -6.61 -5.54 5.43
CA LEU A 107 -7.12 -5.98 4.12
C LEU A 107 -6.00 -6.00 3.07
N ALA A 108 -5.14 -4.98 3.04
CA ALA A 108 -4.01 -4.93 2.11
C ALA A 108 -2.96 -6.01 2.39
N GLU A 109 -2.62 -6.24 3.67
CA GLU A 109 -1.71 -7.31 4.08
C GLU A 109 -2.24 -8.69 3.67
N SER A 110 -3.55 -8.93 3.88
CA SER A 110 -4.21 -10.17 3.47
C SER A 110 -4.21 -10.36 1.96
N ALA A 111 -4.61 -9.34 1.20
CA ALA A 111 -4.68 -9.39 -0.27
C ALA A 111 -3.30 -9.63 -0.89
N GLY A 112 -2.29 -8.94 -0.39
CA GLY A 112 -0.91 -9.13 -0.82
C GLY A 112 -0.34 -10.51 -0.48
N THR A 113 -0.58 -10.98 0.74
CA THR A 113 -0.15 -12.34 1.16
C THR A 113 -0.81 -13.42 0.31
N GLN A 114 -2.11 -13.28 0.01
CA GLN A 114 -2.84 -14.20 -0.86
C GLN A 114 -2.23 -14.27 -2.27
N ALA A 115 -1.90 -13.12 -2.86
CA ALA A 115 -1.22 -13.04 -4.15
C ALA A 115 0.15 -13.74 -4.12
N MET A 116 0.99 -13.41 -3.13
CA MET A 116 2.30 -14.06 -2.94
C MET A 116 2.16 -15.59 -2.82
N LEU A 117 1.21 -16.07 -2.02
CA LEU A 117 1.00 -17.51 -1.84
C LEU A 117 0.55 -18.20 -3.14
N ALA A 118 -0.34 -17.56 -3.91
CA ALA A 118 -0.80 -18.05 -5.20
C ALA A 118 0.37 -18.14 -6.21
N GLU A 119 1.18 -17.08 -6.29
CA GLU A 119 2.36 -17.01 -7.16
C GLU A 119 3.40 -18.07 -6.81
N ARG A 120 3.70 -18.24 -5.52
CA ARG A 120 4.63 -19.29 -5.05
C ARG A 120 4.11 -20.69 -5.36
N THR A 121 2.80 -20.91 -5.23
CA THR A 121 2.16 -22.19 -5.55
C THR A 121 2.22 -22.50 -7.04
N ALA A 122 1.93 -21.50 -7.89
CA ALA A 122 2.04 -21.64 -9.34
C ALA A 122 3.48 -21.98 -9.76
N ALA A 123 4.46 -21.23 -9.26
CA ALA A 123 5.88 -21.48 -9.51
C ALA A 123 6.30 -22.90 -9.11
N ALA A 124 5.86 -23.39 -7.94
CA ALA A 124 6.16 -24.75 -7.47
C ALA A 124 5.55 -25.86 -8.35
N ARG A 125 4.46 -25.57 -9.06
CA ARG A 125 3.78 -26.52 -9.97
C ARG A 125 4.31 -26.47 -11.40
N GLY A 126 5.18 -25.52 -11.74
CA GLY A 126 5.57 -25.27 -13.12
C GLY A 126 4.44 -24.70 -13.98
N ASP A 127 3.32 -24.31 -13.35
CA ASP A 127 2.34 -23.43 -13.94
C ASP A 127 3.03 -22.07 -14.10
N GLY A 128 3.20 -21.55 -15.32
CA GLY A 128 3.82 -20.23 -15.55
C GLY A 128 3.26 -19.11 -14.66
N PRO A 129 3.82 -17.88 -14.69
CA PRO A 129 3.46 -16.84 -13.74
C PRO A 129 1.95 -16.60 -13.70
N LYS A 130 1.34 -16.87 -12.55
CA LYS A 130 -0.08 -16.71 -12.25
C LYS A 130 -0.21 -16.07 -10.88
N THR A 131 -1.09 -15.10 -10.75
CA THR A 131 -1.46 -14.49 -9.47
C THR A 131 -2.98 -14.52 -9.29
N VAL A 132 -3.46 -13.95 -8.19
CA VAL A 132 -4.90 -13.72 -7.97
C VAL A 132 -5.23 -12.23 -8.02
N ALA A 133 -6.50 -11.90 -8.22
CA ALA A 133 -6.96 -10.54 -8.42
C ALA A 133 -6.98 -9.69 -7.13
N ALA A 134 -6.74 -10.27 -5.95
CA ALA A 134 -6.88 -9.60 -4.68
C ALA A 134 -6.19 -8.20 -4.60
N PRO A 135 -4.92 -7.99 -5.01
CA PRO A 135 -4.32 -6.65 -4.99
C PRO A 135 -4.99 -5.66 -5.96
N VAL A 136 -5.42 -6.14 -7.13
CA VAL A 136 -6.11 -5.32 -8.15
C VAL A 136 -7.49 -4.90 -7.64
N VAL A 137 -8.25 -5.85 -7.11
CA VAL A 137 -9.57 -5.64 -6.52
C VAL A 137 -9.48 -4.68 -5.33
N LEU A 138 -8.49 -4.86 -4.45
CA LEU A 138 -8.22 -3.95 -3.32
C LEU A 138 -8.04 -2.51 -3.80
N ASN A 139 -7.17 -2.28 -4.79
CA ASN A 139 -6.89 -0.94 -5.30
C ASN A 139 -8.12 -0.32 -5.97
N ALA A 140 -8.76 -1.06 -6.88
CA ALA A 140 -9.93 -0.60 -7.64
C ALA A 140 -11.11 -0.26 -6.71
N ALA A 141 -11.42 -1.14 -5.77
CA ALA A 141 -12.49 -0.91 -4.80
C ALA A 141 -12.18 0.26 -3.86
N ASN A 142 -10.91 0.41 -3.44
CA ASN A 142 -10.51 1.55 -2.62
C ASN A 142 -10.69 2.88 -3.36
N GLU A 143 -10.31 2.96 -4.65
CA GLU A 143 -10.51 4.19 -5.43
C GLU A 143 -11.98 4.57 -5.53
N VAL A 144 -12.88 3.61 -5.78
CA VAL A 144 -14.33 3.85 -5.82
C VAL A 144 -14.86 4.28 -4.46
N ALA A 145 -14.45 3.58 -3.39
CA ALA A 145 -14.90 3.88 -2.03
C ALA A 145 -14.42 5.27 -1.55
N VAL A 146 -13.17 5.63 -1.83
CA VAL A 146 -12.62 6.95 -1.49
C VAL A 146 -13.30 8.05 -2.29
N ALA A 147 -13.57 7.84 -3.59
CA ALA A 147 -14.33 8.79 -4.38
C ALA A 147 -15.74 9.00 -3.80
N ALA A 148 -16.44 7.92 -3.45
CA ALA A 148 -17.75 8.01 -2.81
C ALA A 148 -17.71 8.73 -1.45
N PHE A 149 -16.67 8.49 -0.63
CA PHE A 149 -16.47 9.21 0.63
C PHE A 149 -16.24 10.72 0.40
N LEU A 150 -15.40 11.09 -0.58
CA LEU A 150 -15.14 12.48 -0.93
C LEU A 150 -16.42 13.18 -1.47
N ASP A 151 -17.27 12.45 -2.18
CA ASP A 151 -18.58 12.89 -2.66
C ASP A 151 -19.67 12.89 -1.57
N ARG A 152 -19.34 12.49 -0.33
CA ARG A 152 -20.28 12.35 0.80
C ARG A 152 -21.39 11.32 0.58
N ARG A 153 -21.16 10.33 -0.29
CA ARG A 153 -22.02 9.17 -0.56
C ARG A 153 -21.59 7.90 0.19
N LEU A 154 -20.53 7.99 0.99
CA LEU A 154 -20.05 6.89 1.82
C LEU A 154 -19.48 7.46 3.12
N SER A 155 -19.73 6.81 4.25
CA SER A 155 -19.10 7.17 5.51
C SER A 155 -17.62 6.77 5.52
N PHE A 156 -16.81 7.36 6.40
CA PHE A 156 -15.40 6.98 6.55
C PHE A 156 -15.25 5.48 6.88
N LEU A 157 -16.14 4.95 7.73
CA LEU A 157 -16.15 3.53 8.12
C LEU A 157 -16.67 2.61 7.01
N GLY A 158 -17.41 3.15 6.04
CA GLY A 158 -17.87 2.41 4.86
C GLY A 158 -16.75 2.07 3.88
N ILE A 159 -15.61 2.81 3.89
CA ILE A 159 -14.48 2.54 3.00
C ILE A 159 -13.96 1.10 3.14
N PRO A 160 -13.51 0.64 4.33
CA PRO A 160 -13.04 -0.74 4.49
C PRO A 160 -14.14 -1.78 4.22
N GLU A 161 -15.41 -1.46 4.45
CA GLU A 161 -16.52 -2.40 4.18
C GLU A 161 -16.72 -2.66 2.68
N VAL A 162 -16.65 -1.61 1.85
CA VAL A 162 -16.76 -1.75 0.39
C VAL A 162 -15.58 -2.53 -0.17
N VAL A 163 -14.37 -2.24 0.31
CA VAL A 163 -13.15 -2.94 -0.10
C VAL A 163 -13.23 -4.43 0.28
N GLU A 164 -13.63 -4.73 1.53
CA GLU A 164 -13.80 -6.11 2.01
C GLU A 164 -14.86 -6.87 1.21
N ALA A 165 -16.02 -6.26 0.95
CA ALA A 165 -17.09 -6.88 0.16
C ALA A 165 -16.65 -7.18 -1.29
N SER A 166 -15.82 -6.32 -1.89
CA SER A 166 -15.29 -6.51 -3.24
C SER A 166 -14.25 -7.63 -3.27
N LEU A 167 -13.33 -7.64 -2.30
CA LEU A 167 -12.34 -8.70 -2.12
C LEU A 167 -12.99 -10.07 -1.93
N GLY A 168 -14.05 -10.16 -1.11
CA GLY A 168 -14.75 -11.42 -0.86
C GLY A 168 -15.43 -12.01 -2.10
N GLN A 169 -15.73 -11.19 -3.11
CA GLN A 169 -16.37 -11.64 -4.34
C GLN A 169 -15.37 -11.97 -5.44
N LEU A 170 -14.35 -11.14 -5.61
CA LEU A 170 -13.47 -11.19 -6.79
C LEU A 170 -12.01 -11.52 -6.47
N GLY A 171 -11.61 -11.49 -5.20
CA GLY A 171 -10.20 -11.54 -4.81
C GLY A 171 -9.46 -12.81 -5.22
N ASP A 172 -10.16 -13.94 -5.33
CA ASP A 172 -9.59 -15.24 -5.72
C ASP A 172 -9.52 -15.47 -7.24
N ALA A 173 -10.02 -14.54 -8.06
CA ALA A 173 -9.99 -14.66 -9.51
C ALA A 173 -8.53 -14.76 -10.00
N ARG A 174 -8.23 -15.74 -10.86
CA ARG A 174 -6.86 -15.96 -11.35
C ARG A 174 -6.53 -14.99 -12.47
N LEU A 175 -5.34 -14.42 -12.41
CA LEU A 175 -4.82 -13.54 -13.46
C LEU A 175 -3.58 -14.18 -14.10
N ALA A 176 -3.58 -14.23 -15.43
CA ALA A 176 -2.48 -14.77 -16.23
C ALA A 176 -1.97 -13.79 -17.29
N SER A 177 -2.63 -12.64 -17.45
CA SER A 177 -2.32 -11.62 -18.46
C SER A 177 -2.68 -10.22 -17.97
N LEU A 178 -2.20 -9.21 -18.70
CA LEU A 178 -2.61 -7.82 -18.48
C LEU A 178 -4.08 -7.58 -18.81
N ASP A 179 -4.63 -8.30 -19.80
CA ASP A 179 -6.06 -8.20 -20.13
C ASP A 179 -6.92 -8.70 -18.96
N ASP A 180 -6.50 -9.75 -18.26
CA ASP A 180 -7.16 -10.19 -17.03
C ASP A 180 -7.09 -9.12 -15.93
N VAL A 181 -5.96 -8.41 -15.81
CA VAL A 181 -5.79 -7.31 -14.84
C VAL A 181 -6.77 -6.17 -15.14
N TYR A 182 -6.89 -5.76 -16.40
CA TYR A 182 -7.84 -4.71 -16.78
C TYR A 182 -9.30 -5.14 -16.61
N ALA A 183 -9.62 -6.40 -16.93
CA ALA A 183 -10.95 -6.95 -16.71
C ALA A 183 -11.29 -6.99 -15.20
N ALA A 184 -10.37 -7.45 -14.37
CA ALA A 184 -10.54 -7.49 -12.92
C ALA A 184 -10.66 -6.10 -12.28
N ASP A 185 -9.90 -5.10 -12.74
CA ASP A 185 -10.07 -3.71 -12.29
C ASP A 185 -11.47 -3.18 -12.65
N ALA A 186 -11.92 -3.38 -13.88
CA ALA A 186 -13.25 -2.92 -14.32
C ALA A 186 -14.39 -3.59 -13.53
N GLU A 187 -14.31 -4.91 -13.32
CA GLU A 187 -15.30 -5.67 -12.56
C GLU A 187 -15.29 -5.27 -11.08
N ALA A 188 -14.11 -5.09 -10.48
CA ALA A 188 -13.98 -4.61 -9.10
C ALA A 188 -14.58 -3.22 -8.90
N ARG A 189 -14.43 -2.31 -9.88
CA ARG A 189 -15.07 -0.99 -9.83
C ARG A 189 -16.59 -1.09 -9.89
N ALA A 190 -17.13 -1.98 -10.71
CA ALA A 190 -18.58 -2.21 -10.80
C ALA A 190 -19.14 -2.76 -9.47
N VAL A 191 -18.52 -3.82 -8.93
CA VAL A 191 -18.92 -4.42 -7.64
C VAL A 191 -18.80 -3.41 -6.50
N ALA A 192 -17.73 -2.62 -6.46
CA ALA A 192 -17.56 -1.58 -5.44
C ALA A 192 -18.64 -0.49 -5.55
N ALA A 193 -19.01 -0.08 -6.77
CA ALA A 193 -20.06 0.92 -6.98
C ALA A 193 -21.44 0.40 -6.51
N GLU A 194 -21.75 -0.87 -6.78
CA GLU A 194 -22.97 -1.53 -6.26
C GLU A 194 -22.96 -1.60 -4.73
N ALA A 195 -21.81 -1.97 -4.13
CA ALA A 195 -21.65 -2.04 -2.68
C ALA A 195 -21.79 -0.66 -1.99
N VAL A 196 -21.40 0.42 -2.67
CA VAL A 196 -21.65 1.80 -2.23
C VAL A 196 -23.14 2.12 -2.31
N ALA A 197 -23.80 1.87 -3.44
CA ALA A 197 -25.22 2.17 -3.63
C ALA A 197 -26.14 1.41 -2.66
N ALA A 198 -25.75 0.20 -2.25
CA ALA A 198 -26.49 -0.59 -1.25
C ALA A 198 -26.40 -0.03 0.19
N ARG A 199 -25.60 1.03 0.41
CA ARG A 199 -25.36 1.66 1.72
C ARG A 199 -25.92 3.08 1.82
N ASP A 200 -26.56 3.57 0.77
CA ASP A 200 -27.39 4.80 0.78
C ASP A 200 -28.75 4.53 1.45
#